data_AF-A0A8T6M7I5-F1
#
_entry.id   AF-A0A8T6M7I5-F1
#
_cell.length_a   1.000
_cell.length_b   1.000
_cell.length_c   1.000
_cell.angle_alpha   90.00
_cell.angle_beta   90.00
_cell.angle_gamma   90.00
#
_symmetry.space_group_name_H-M   'P 1'
#
loop_
_entity.id
_entity.type
_entity.pdbx_description
1 polymer ?
#
loop_
_entity_poly.entity_id
_entity_poly.type
_entity_poly.pdbx_seq_one_letter_code
_entity_poly.pdbx_strand_id
1 'polypeptide(L)'
;MIFSKAHKTYTSWLKSASKTRYTFKIIRKHSIFPNYNLKQLRNTKLSGYFLNKTNWNNLTNIQKANRKQVTNALRQIRKGYSLKDVVKINGINKETIQKHLGNYLFKRKGKWQVRKTDRLQLKLMIFEKRMCARTIITTNSKDRQLIGKYFANVKLALRENNPYYLKQFKNKKIIDAYGKAHHFETDLDRLKMCEEAIEEPEYLEIYRNR
;
A
#
# COMPACT_ATOMS: atom_id res chain seq x y z
N MET A 1 3.32 31.85 -19.24
CA MET A 1 3.77 30.61 -19.92
C MET A 1 2.67 30.11 -20.85
N ILE A 2 2.96 29.85 -22.13
CA ILE A 2 1.98 29.34 -23.10
C ILE A 2 1.87 27.81 -22.97
N PHE A 3 0.64 27.28 -22.87
CA PHE A 3 0.41 25.83 -22.72
C PHE A 3 0.70 25.05 -24.02
N SER A 4 0.32 25.57 -25.18
CA SER A 4 0.65 25.02 -26.50
C SER A 4 0.55 26.10 -27.59
N LYS A 5 1.07 25.86 -28.80
CA LYS A 5 1.02 26.84 -29.91
C LYS A 5 -0.40 27.37 -30.19
N ALA A 6 -1.41 26.50 -30.08
CA ALA A 6 -2.82 26.85 -30.33
C ALA A 6 -3.60 27.32 -29.07
N HIS A 7 -3.06 27.11 -27.86
CA HIS A 7 -3.78 27.39 -26.62
C HIS A 7 -2.86 28.02 -25.58
N LYS A 8 -3.17 29.26 -25.18
CA LYS A 8 -2.41 29.99 -24.13
C LYS A 8 -2.48 29.28 -22.78
N THR A 9 -3.61 28.68 -22.41
CA THR A 9 -3.83 28.04 -21.09
C THR A 9 -4.26 26.58 -21.21
N TYR A 10 -4.04 25.80 -20.14
CA TYR A 10 -4.53 24.42 -20.03
C TYR A 10 -6.07 24.37 -20.14
N THR A 11 -6.77 25.31 -19.52
CA THR A 11 -8.25 25.35 -19.55
C THR A 11 -8.78 25.57 -20.97
N SER A 12 -8.12 26.42 -21.77
CA SER A 12 -8.45 26.61 -23.19
C SER A 12 -8.25 25.32 -23.99
N TRP A 13 -7.11 24.64 -23.80
CA TRP A 13 -6.84 23.34 -24.43
C TRP A 13 -7.84 22.26 -23.98
N LEU A 14 -8.21 22.22 -22.70
CA LEU A 14 -9.14 21.23 -22.17
C LEU A 14 -10.55 21.36 -22.77
N LYS A 15 -10.99 22.59 -23.05
CA LYS A 15 -12.28 22.87 -23.68
C LYS A 15 -12.34 22.37 -25.13
N SER A 16 -11.24 22.46 -25.87
CA SER A 16 -11.15 21.99 -27.26
C SER A 16 -10.81 20.50 -27.40
N ALA A 17 -10.29 19.87 -26.34
CA ALA A 17 -9.78 18.51 -26.42
C ALA A 17 -10.90 17.45 -26.50
N SER A 18 -10.81 16.59 -27.52
CA SER A 18 -11.67 15.41 -27.66
C SER A 18 -11.41 14.38 -26.54
N LYS A 19 -12.44 13.62 -26.14
CA LYS A 19 -12.36 12.61 -25.06
C LYS A 19 -11.60 11.33 -25.48
N THR A 20 -10.30 11.46 -25.70
CA THR A 20 -9.43 10.36 -26.13
C THR A 20 -8.51 9.88 -24.99
N ARG A 21 -7.92 8.70 -25.16
CA ARG A 21 -6.89 8.17 -24.24
C ARG A 21 -5.71 9.14 -24.09
N TYR A 22 -5.35 9.84 -25.16
CA TYR A 22 -4.31 10.87 -25.15
C TYR A 22 -4.70 12.04 -24.23
N THR A 23 -5.90 12.58 -24.39
CA THR A 23 -6.41 13.69 -23.58
C THR A 23 -6.41 13.33 -22.10
N PHE A 24 -6.94 12.17 -21.72
CA PHE A 24 -6.91 11.69 -20.33
C PHE A 24 -5.49 11.55 -19.78
N LYS A 25 -4.52 11.15 -20.61
CA LYS A 25 -3.10 11.07 -20.21
C LYS A 25 -2.52 12.46 -19.91
N ILE A 26 -2.81 13.46 -20.74
CA ILE A 26 -2.36 14.85 -20.51
C ILE A 26 -3.03 15.46 -19.28
N ILE A 27 -4.36 15.31 -19.13
CA ILE A 27 -5.11 15.75 -17.93
C ILE A 27 -4.45 15.19 -16.65
N ARG A 28 -4.14 13.89 -16.66
CA ARG A 28 -3.50 13.24 -15.52
C ARG A 28 -2.12 13.81 -15.23
N LYS A 29 -1.28 14.02 -16.26
CA LYS A 29 0.05 14.60 -16.06
C LYS A 29 -0.03 16.05 -15.58
N HIS A 30 -0.93 16.86 -16.12
CA HIS A 30 -1.13 18.26 -15.70
C HIS A 30 -1.62 18.35 -14.25
N SER A 31 -2.42 17.39 -13.78
CA SER A 31 -2.84 17.35 -12.37
C SER A 31 -1.68 17.14 -11.37
N ILE A 32 -0.52 16.68 -11.86
CA ILE A 32 0.70 16.44 -11.08
C ILE A 32 1.71 17.55 -11.33
N PHE A 33 1.84 17.97 -12.59
CA PHE A 33 2.75 19.02 -13.05
C PHE A 33 1.93 20.17 -13.64
N PRO A 34 1.25 20.99 -12.81
CA PRO A 34 0.35 22.05 -13.29
C PRO A 34 1.10 23.16 -14.04
N ASN A 35 2.41 23.29 -13.81
CA ASN A 35 3.24 24.30 -14.44
C ASN A 35 3.86 23.81 -15.76
N TYR A 36 3.56 22.59 -16.22
CA TYR A 36 4.13 22.07 -17.46
C TYR A 36 3.25 22.40 -18.67
N ASN A 37 3.89 22.81 -19.76
CA ASN A 37 3.25 22.97 -21.06
C ASN A 37 3.00 21.60 -21.75
N LEU A 38 2.24 21.60 -22.85
CA LEU A 38 1.84 20.38 -23.55
C LEU A 38 3.04 19.55 -24.04
N LYS A 39 4.11 20.18 -24.51
CA LYS A 39 5.33 19.49 -24.98
C LYS A 39 6.02 18.77 -23.82
N GLN A 40 6.21 19.48 -22.71
CA GLN A 40 6.77 18.92 -21.48
C GLN A 40 5.91 17.74 -20.99
N LEU A 41 4.59 17.95 -20.85
CA LEU A 41 3.65 16.90 -20.45
C LEU A 41 3.70 15.69 -21.38
N ARG A 42 3.84 15.85 -22.70
CA ARG A 42 3.98 14.70 -23.61
C ARG A 42 5.20 13.85 -23.26
N ASN A 43 6.33 14.52 -23.01
CA ASN A 43 7.63 13.88 -22.81
C ASN A 43 7.87 13.36 -21.38
N THR A 44 7.17 13.86 -20.36
CA THR A 44 7.35 13.41 -18.97
C THR A 44 6.95 11.95 -18.79
N LYS A 45 7.88 11.09 -18.36
CA LYS A 45 7.57 9.70 -18.00
C LYS A 45 7.02 9.66 -16.56
N LEU A 46 5.76 9.26 -16.41
CA LEU A 46 5.14 9.09 -15.08
C LEU A 46 5.73 7.92 -14.29
N SER A 47 6.43 6.99 -14.95
CA SER A 47 7.03 5.81 -14.32
C SER A 47 8.12 6.14 -13.31
N GLY A 48 8.86 7.24 -13.50
CA GLY A 48 9.88 7.70 -12.54
C GLY A 48 9.33 8.54 -11.39
N TYR A 49 8.11 9.08 -11.55
CA TYR A 49 7.46 9.87 -10.50
C TYR A 49 6.74 8.98 -9.49
N PHE A 50 5.94 8.03 -9.97
CA PHE A 50 5.15 7.18 -9.09
C PHE A 50 5.95 6.01 -8.53
N LEU A 51 5.79 5.78 -7.23
CA LEU A 51 6.41 4.67 -6.53
C LEU A 51 5.54 3.41 -6.51
N ASN A 52 4.30 3.49 -6.99
CA ASN A 52 3.35 2.37 -6.93
C ASN A 52 3.82 1.08 -7.63
N LYS A 53 4.76 1.19 -8.58
CA LYS A 53 5.40 0.07 -9.28
C LYS A 53 6.79 -0.28 -8.75
N THR A 54 7.36 0.54 -7.89
CA THR A 54 8.69 0.30 -7.31
C THR A 54 8.62 -0.87 -6.33
N ASN A 55 9.50 -1.86 -6.52
CA ASN A 55 9.66 -2.99 -5.62
C ASN A 55 10.08 -2.54 -4.23
N TRP A 56 9.69 -3.29 -3.20
CA TRP A 56 9.95 -2.92 -1.81
C TRP A 56 11.43 -2.68 -1.49
N ASN A 57 12.31 -3.51 -2.04
CA ASN A 57 13.76 -3.39 -1.80
C ASN A 57 14.37 -2.14 -2.43
N ASN A 58 13.76 -1.64 -3.51
CA ASN A 58 14.24 -0.47 -4.24
C ASN A 58 13.68 0.84 -3.66
N LEU A 59 12.92 0.77 -2.56
CA LEU A 59 12.46 1.95 -1.83
C LEU A 59 13.51 2.36 -0.78
N THR A 60 13.71 3.66 -0.63
CA THR A 60 14.48 4.20 0.51
C THR A 60 13.76 3.93 1.83
N ASN A 61 14.45 4.04 2.98
CA ASN A 61 13.83 3.79 4.28
C ASN A 61 12.63 4.71 4.56
N ILE A 62 12.75 6.00 4.21
CA ILE A 62 11.65 6.97 4.29
C ILE A 62 10.49 6.54 3.39
N GLN A 63 10.76 6.10 2.16
CA GLN A 63 9.71 5.62 1.25
C GLN A 63 9.06 4.32 1.76
N LYS A 64 9.79 3.43 2.42
CA LYS A 64 9.23 2.22 3.07
C LYS A 64 8.28 2.61 4.21
N ALA A 65 8.67 3.57 5.06
CA ALA A 65 7.81 4.10 6.11
C ALA A 65 6.53 4.74 5.53
N ASN A 66 6.69 5.64 4.56
CA ASN A 66 5.57 6.27 3.85
C ASN A 66 4.67 5.23 3.18
N ARG A 67 5.21 4.17 2.58
CA ARG A 67 4.40 3.10 1.96
C ARG A 67 3.48 2.42 2.98
N LYS A 68 3.96 2.17 4.21
CA LYS A 68 3.14 1.57 5.27
C LYS A 68 1.96 2.50 5.62
N GLN A 69 2.23 3.78 5.87
CA GLN A 69 1.21 4.79 6.15
C GLN A 69 0.22 4.96 4.99
N VAL A 70 0.71 5.08 3.75
CA VAL A 70 -0.14 5.19 2.56
C VAL A 70 -1.03 3.95 2.37
N THR A 71 -0.55 2.77 2.74
CA THR A 71 -1.37 1.54 2.64
C THR A 71 -2.50 1.54 3.68
N ASN A 72 -2.28 2.14 4.87
CA ASN A 72 -3.35 2.36 5.85
C ASN A 72 -4.36 3.42 5.36
N ALA A 73 -3.88 4.53 4.83
CA ALA A 73 -4.69 5.54 4.16
C ALA A 73 -5.57 4.93 3.05
N LEU A 74 -4.98 4.09 2.18
CA LEU A 74 -5.70 3.36 1.14
C LEU A 74 -6.83 2.49 1.70
N ARG A 75 -6.60 1.79 2.82
CA ARG A 75 -7.63 0.98 3.50
C ARG A 75 -8.77 1.85 4.04
N GLN A 76 -8.47 3.02 4.59
CA GLN A 76 -9.50 3.95 5.08
C GLN A 76 -10.33 4.53 3.93
N ILE A 77 -9.72 4.93 2.81
CA ILE A 77 -10.49 5.41 1.64
C ILE A 77 -11.39 4.29 1.10
N ARG A 78 -10.94 3.02 1.12
CA ARG A 78 -11.80 1.87 0.77
C ARG A 78 -13.00 1.70 1.71
N LYS A 79 -12.88 2.13 2.97
CA LYS A 79 -13.98 2.16 3.95
C LYS A 79 -14.89 3.40 3.82
N GLY A 80 -14.62 4.30 2.87
CA GLY A 80 -15.47 5.46 2.59
C GLY A 80 -14.95 6.81 3.08
N TYR A 81 -13.81 6.85 3.77
CA TYR A 81 -13.22 8.11 4.24
C TYR A 81 -12.76 8.98 3.07
N SER A 82 -12.92 10.30 3.19
CA SER A 82 -12.45 11.22 2.16
C SER A 82 -10.92 11.33 2.19
N LEU A 83 -10.30 11.70 1.07
CA LEU A 83 -8.85 11.92 1.03
C LEU A 83 -8.40 13.01 2.02
N LYS A 84 -9.26 14.02 2.28
CA LYS A 84 -8.97 15.10 3.23
C LYS A 84 -8.89 14.55 4.66
N ASP A 85 -9.87 13.74 5.06
CA ASP A 85 -9.91 13.14 6.40
C ASP A 85 -8.73 12.20 6.61
N VAL A 86 -8.41 11.41 5.59
CA VAL A 86 -7.28 10.46 5.63
C VAL A 86 -5.93 11.18 5.76
N VAL A 87 -5.73 12.30 5.05
CA VAL A 87 -4.53 13.15 5.22
C VAL A 87 -4.43 13.65 6.67
N LYS A 88 -5.54 14.11 7.25
CA LYS A 88 -5.59 14.60 8.63
C LYS A 88 -5.31 13.49 9.65
N ILE A 89 -5.97 12.33 9.51
CA ILE A 89 -5.87 11.20 10.45
C ILE A 89 -4.48 10.59 10.46
N ASN A 90 -3.84 10.43 9.29
CA ASN A 90 -2.57 9.71 9.19
C ASN A 90 -1.35 10.65 9.21
N GLY A 91 -1.55 11.97 9.28
CA GLY A 91 -0.45 12.95 9.24
C GLY A 91 0.38 12.90 7.95
N ILE A 92 -0.18 12.37 6.85
CA ILE A 92 0.54 12.16 5.60
C ILE A 92 0.04 13.09 4.52
N ASN A 93 0.95 13.80 3.85
CA ASN A 93 0.56 14.75 2.83
C ASN A 93 -0.03 14.07 1.59
N LYS A 94 -0.90 14.81 0.90
CA LYS A 94 -1.62 14.34 -0.29
C LYS A 94 -0.68 13.90 -1.41
N GLU A 95 0.42 14.61 -1.61
CA GLU A 95 1.39 14.30 -2.67
C GLU A 95 2.03 12.92 -2.44
N THR A 96 2.42 12.60 -1.20
CA THR A 96 2.99 11.30 -0.85
C THR A 96 1.98 10.17 -1.11
N ILE A 97 0.72 10.35 -0.72
CA ILE A 97 -0.34 9.39 -1.06
C ILE A 97 -0.44 9.19 -2.58
N GLN A 98 -0.49 10.28 -3.35
CA GLN A 98 -0.58 10.21 -4.81
C GLN A 98 0.64 9.52 -5.43
N LYS A 99 1.85 9.84 -4.95
CA LYS A 99 3.10 9.27 -5.42
C LYS A 99 3.16 7.76 -5.19
N HIS A 100 2.77 7.30 -4.01
CA HIS A 100 2.80 5.89 -3.63
C HIS A 100 1.64 5.06 -4.20
N LEU A 101 0.44 5.63 -4.35
CA LEU A 101 -0.71 4.92 -4.90
C LEU A 101 -0.76 4.97 -6.43
N GLY A 102 -0.25 6.02 -7.07
CA GLY A 102 -0.25 6.16 -8.51
C GLY A 102 -1.63 5.95 -9.13
N ASN A 103 -1.79 4.91 -9.93
CA ASN A 103 -3.08 4.58 -10.58
C ASN A 103 -4.11 3.92 -9.66
N TYR A 104 -3.76 3.58 -8.42
CA TYR A 104 -4.69 3.05 -7.43
C TYR A 104 -5.54 4.14 -6.78
N LEU A 105 -5.12 5.40 -6.86
CA LEU A 105 -5.89 6.58 -6.45
C LEU A 105 -6.29 7.36 -7.71
N PHE A 106 -7.58 7.65 -7.86
CA PHE A 106 -8.12 8.34 -9.04
C PHE A 106 -9.29 9.24 -8.66
N LYS A 107 -9.64 10.19 -9.53
CA LYS A 107 -10.78 11.08 -9.33
C LYS A 107 -11.95 10.61 -10.20
N ARG A 108 -13.15 10.47 -9.62
CA ARG A 108 -14.40 10.14 -10.32
C ARG A 108 -15.51 11.06 -9.81
N LYS A 109 -16.23 11.71 -10.72
CA LYS A 109 -17.29 12.70 -10.38
C LYS A 109 -16.83 13.71 -9.31
N GLY A 110 -15.64 14.28 -9.49
CA GLY A 110 -15.09 15.28 -8.56
C GLY A 110 -14.51 14.73 -7.25
N LYS A 111 -14.74 13.45 -6.91
CA LYS A 111 -14.29 12.85 -5.64
C LYS A 111 -13.09 11.92 -5.84
N TRP A 112 -12.18 11.90 -4.87
CA TRP A 112 -11.08 10.94 -4.84
C TRP A 112 -11.60 9.56 -4.44
N GLN A 113 -11.21 8.55 -5.20
CA GLN A 113 -11.59 7.15 -5.03
C GLN A 113 -10.35 6.27 -5.21
N VAL A 114 -10.42 5.06 -4.67
CA VAL A 114 -9.35 4.07 -4.78
C VAL A 114 -9.85 2.77 -5.39
N ARG A 115 -8.94 2.03 -6.03
CA ARG A 115 -9.27 0.69 -6.54
C ARG A 115 -9.54 -0.28 -5.40
N LYS A 116 -10.49 -1.21 -5.61
CA LYS A 116 -10.83 -2.28 -4.66
C LYS A 116 -9.60 -3.12 -4.29
N THR A 117 -8.73 -3.38 -5.25
CA THR A 117 -7.47 -4.12 -5.06
C THR A 117 -6.27 -3.30 -5.55
N ASP A 118 -5.09 -3.69 -5.07
CA ASP A 118 -3.81 -3.15 -5.54
C ASP A 118 -2.71 -4.22 -5.55
N ARG A 119 -1.60 -3.90 -6.23
CA ARG A 119 -0.38 -4.72 -6.31
C ARG A 119 0.83 -4.04 -5.67
N LEU A 120 0.62 -3.22 -4.64
CA LEU A 120 1.73 -2.59 -3.92
C LEU A 120 2.51 -3.68 -3.17
N GLN A 121 3.85 -3.62 -3.19
CA GLN A 121 4.65 -4.48 -2.34
C GLN A 121 4.75 -3.92 -0.91
N LEU A 122 4.70 -4.81 0.09
CA LEU A 122 4.84 -4.44 1.50
C LEU A 122 5.53 -5.56 2.28
N LYS A 123 6.53 -5.21 3.09
CA LYS A 123 7.16 -6.12 4.06
C LYS A 123 6.25 -6.28 5.28
N LEU A 124 5.85 -7.51 5.57
CA LEU A 124 4.97 -7.88 6.68
C LEU A 124 5.50 -9.14 7.38
N MET A 125 5.27 -9.22 8.68
CA MET A 125 5.47 -10.45 9.45
C MET A 125 4.30 -11.41 9.22
N ILE A 126 4.57 -12.70 9.32
CA ILE A 126 3.61 -13.80 9.46
C ILE A 126 4.16 -14.80 10.48
N PHE A 127 3.29 -15.59 11.09
CA PHE A 127 3.69 -16.84 11.74
C PHE A 127 3.64 -17.95 10.71
N GLU A 128 4.80 -18.50 10.36
CA GLU A 128 4.95 -19.50 9.32
C GLU A 128 4.92 -20.91 9.92
N LYS A 129 4.25 -21.86 9.28
CA LYS A 129 4.14 -23.22 9.79
C LYS A 129 5.50 -23.81 10.16
N ARG A 130 5.61 -24.35 11.37
CA ARG A 130 6.84 -24.91 11.98
C ARG A 130 7.96 -23.88 12.22
N MET A 131 7.67 -22.60 12.08
CA MET A 131 8.58 -21.48 12.37
C MET A 131 7.82 -20.44 13.20
N CYS A 132 8.53 -19.52 13.83
CA CYS A 132 7.88 -18.38 14.48
C CYS A 132 7.73 -17.21 13.50
N ALA A 133 8.18 -16.02 13.89
CA ALA A 133 8.07 -14.84 13.06
C ALA A 133 8.92 -14.97 11.79
N ARG A 134 8.25 -14.96 10.64
CA ARG A 134 8.89 -14.78 9.33
C ARG A 134 8.47 -13.45 8.76
N THR A 135 9.45 -12.70 8.27
CA THR A 135 9.14 -11.53 7.46
C THR A 135 9.11 -11.85 5.96
N ILE A 136 8.03 -11.48 5.29
CA ILE A 136 7.79 -11.69 3.86
C ILE A 136 7.48 -10.38 3.15
N ILE A 137 7.64 -10.35 1.83
CA ILE A 137 7.21 -9.22 0.98
C ILE A 137 5.96 -9.62 0.22
N THR A 138 4.81 -9.12 0.65
CA THR A 138 3.53 -9.33 -0.05
C THR A 138 3.50 -8.56 -1.36
N THR A 139 2.75 -9.03 -2.35
CA THR A 139 2.63 -8.39 -3.67
C THR A 139 1.26 -7.76 -3.92
N ASN A 140 0.25 -8.07 -3.12
CA ASN A 140 -1.12 -7.65 -3.38
C ASN A 140 -1.95 -7.46 -2.11
N SER A 141 -3.05 -6.71 -2.24
CA SER A 141 -3.91 -6.35 -1.13
C SER A 141 -4.69 -7.51 -0.53
N LYS A 142 -4.97 -8.57 -1.30
CA LYS A 142 -5.74 -9.73 -0.83
C LYS A 142 -4.91 -10.51 0.19
N ASP A 143 -3.64 -10.76 -0.11
CA ASP A 143 -2.73 -11.44 0.81
C ASP A 143 -2.53 -10.63 2.09
N ARG A 144 -2.35 -9.30 1.98
CA ARG A 144 -2.27 -8.44 3.16
C ARG A 144 -3.53 -8.45 4.01
N GLN A 145 -4.71 -8.58 3.40
CA GLN A 145 -5.96 -8.72 4.13
C GLN A 145 -6.05 -10.10 4.80
N LEU A 146 -5.60 -11.16 4.12
CA LEU A 146 -5.53 -12.50 4.68
C LEU A 146 -4.61 -12.55 5.91
N ILE A 147 -3.43 -11.94 5.85
CA ILE A 147 -2.51 -11.78 7.00
C ILE A 147 -3.20 -11.04 8.14
N GLY A 148 -3.86 -9.91 7.84
CA GLY A 148 -4.59 -9.15 8.86
C GLY A 148 -5.69 -9.96 9.54
N LYS A 149 -6.46 -10.74 8.76
CA LYS A 149 -7.50 -11.64 9.28
C LYS A 149 -6.89 -12.75 10.13
N TYR A 150 -5.76 -13.30 9.67
CA TYR A 150 -5.01 -14.32 10.39
C TYR A 150 -4.61 -13.83 11.78
N PHE A 151 -3.88 -12.70 11.88
CA PHE A 151 -3.47 -12.17 13.18
C PHE A 151 -4.64 -11.80 14.09
N ALA A 152 -5.76 -11.31 13.54
CA ALA A 152 -6.96 -11.08 14.35
C ALA A 152 -7.50 -12.38 14.97
N ASN A 153 -7.47 -13.49 14.22
CA ASN A 153 -7.93 -14.80 14.72
C ASN A 153 -6.90 -15.46 15.64
N VAL A 154 -5.60 -15.26 15.40
CA VAL A 154 -4.54 -15.69 16.32
C VAL A 154 -4.73 -15.04 17.69
N LYS A 155 -4.95 -13.72 17.73
CA LYS A 155 -5.25 -13.01 18.99
C LYS A 155 -6.45 -13.58 19.73
N LEU A 156 -7.54 -13.90 19.01
CA LEU A 156 -8.71 -14.55 19.61
C LEU A 156 -8.39 -15.95 20.12
N ALA A 157 -7.67 -16.75 19.32
CA ALA A 157 -7.29 -18.11 19.67
C ALA A 157 -6.41 -18.17 20.92
N LEU A 158 -5.44 -17.26 21.04
CA LEU A 158 -4.54 -17.17 22.20
C LEU A 158 -5.30 -16.72 23.44
N ARG A 159 -6.07 -15.62 23.33
CA ARG A 159 -6.87 -15.06 24.43
C ARG A 159 -7.89 -16.05 24.99
N GLU A 160 -8.56 -16.80 24.12
CA GLU A 160 -9.63 -17.73 24.51
C GLU A 160 -9.14 -19.18 24.60
N ASN A 161 -7.83 -19.42 24.42
CA ASN A 161 -7.22 -20.75 24.36
C ASN A 161 -7.98 -21.72 23.43
N ASN A 162 -8.45 -21.23 22.27
CA ASN A 162 -9.38 -21.96 21.39
C ASN A 162 -8.85 -22.04 19.94
N PRO A 163 -8.39 -23.23 19.47
CA PRO A 163 -7.85 -23.39 18.11
C PRO A 163 -8.91 -23.31 17.01
N TYR A 164 -10.21 -23.26 17.35
CA TYR A 164 -11.30 -23.16 16.38
C TYR A 164 -11.13 -21.96 15.44
N TYR A 165 -10.70 -20.80 15.96
CA TYR A 165 -10.47 -19.58 15.17
C TYR A 165 -9.41 -19.75 14.06
N LEU A 166 -8.51 -20.73 14.23
CA LEU A 166 -7.39 -21.00 13.32
C LEU A 166 -7.74 -21.99 12.20
N LYS A 167 -8.82 -22.78 12.35
CA LYS A 167 -9.21 -23.83 11.38
C LYS A 167 -9.30 -23.31 9.94
N GLN A 168 -9.81 -22.10 9.77
CA GLN A 168 -9.97 -21.48 8.45
C GLN A 168 -8.64 -21.15 7.74
N PHE A 169 -7.49 -21.20 8.43
CA PHE A 169 -6.17 -20.95 7.86
C PHE A 169 -5.37 -22.22 7.59
N LYS A 170 -5.90 -23.39 7.96
CA LYS A 170 -5.30 -24.68 7.66
C LYS A 170 -5.09 -24.81 6.15
N ASN A 171 -3.86 -25.16 5.75
CA ASN A 171 -3.42 -25.27 4.35
C ASN A 171 -3.45 -23.97 3.53
N LYS A 172 -3.76 -22.81 4.12
CA LYS A 172 -3.63 -21.53 3.43
C LYS A 172 -2.18 -21.11 3.39
N LYS A 173 -1.81 -20.51 2.26
CA LYS A 173 -0.47 -20.00 1.99
C LYS A 173 -0.51 -18.64 1.32
N ILE A 174 0.59 -17.92 1.42
CA ILE A 174 0.86 -16.70 0.68
C ILE A 174 2.09 -16.91 -0.18
N ILE A 175 2.05 -16.42 -1.40
CA ILE A 175 3.21 -16.36 -2.29
C ILE A 175 3.83 -14.97 -2.17
N ASP A 176 5.08 -14.91 -1.75
CA ASP A 176 5.78 -13.63 -1.61
C ASP A 176 6.25 -13.07 -2.97
N ALA A 177 6.89 -11.90 -2.94
CA ALA A 177 7.42 -11.23 -4.12
C ALA A 177 8.52 -12.01 -4.86
N TYR A 178 9.10 -13.03 -4.23
CA TYR A 178 10.13 -13.89 -4.80
C TYR A 178 9.57 -15.23 -5.29
N GLY A 179 8.26 -15.44 -5.20
CA GLY A 179 7.61 -16.69 -5.60
C GLY A 179 7.66 -17.78 -4.53
N LYS A 180 8.19 -17.50 -3.32
CA LYS A 180 8.23 -18.47 -2.23
C LYS A 180 6.86 -18.59 -1.57
N ALA A 181 6.42 -19.83 -1.34
CA ALA A 181 5.21 -20.14 -0.59
C ALA A 181 5.47 -20.15 0.92
N HIS A 182 4.59 -19.48 1.67
CA HIS A 182 4.62 -19.42 3.13
C HIS A 182 3.27 -19.86 3.69
N HIS A 183 3.26 -20.94 4.47
CA HIS A 183 2.02 -21.48 5.07
C HIS A 183 1.80 -20.86 6.45
N PHE A 184 0.55 -20.57 6.80
CA PHE A 184 0.25 -20.09 8.15
C PHE A 184 0.47 -21.19 9.20
N GLU A 185 1.03 -20.81 10.35
CA GLU A 185 0.95 -21.64 11.55
C GLU A 185 -0.50 -21.68 12.06
N THR A 186 -0.94 -22.84 12.53
CA THR A 186 -2.30 -23.04 13.05
C THR A 186 -2.33 -23.88 14.32
N ASP A 187 -1.17 -24.35 14.76
CA ASP A 187 -0.98 -24.99 16.05
C ASP A 187 -0.96 -23.93 17.16
N LEU A 188 -1.89 -24.04 18.11
CA LEU A 188 -2.07 -23.05 19.16
C LEU A 188 -0.88 -22.98 20.11
N ASP A 189 -0.31 -24.13 20.48
CA ASP A 189 0.80 -24.18 21.43
C ASP A 189 2.06 -23.60 20.81
N ARG A 190 2.29 -23.87 19.52
CA ARG A 190 3.37 -23.19 18.79
C ARG A 190 3.16 -21.68 18.72
N LEU A 191 1.91 -21.22 18.54
CA LEU A 191 1.63 -19.78 18.49
C LEU A 191 1.87 -19.09 19.83
N LYS A 192 1.59 -19.75 20.97
CA LYS A 192 1.95 -19.25 22.30
C LYS A 192 3.47 -19.08 22.42
N MET A 193 4.23 -20.13 22.09
CA MET A 193 5.70 -20.07 22.10
C MET A 193 6.24 -18.93 21.21
N CYS A 194 5.61 -18.70 20.05
CA CYS A 194 6.02 -17.65 19.14
C CYS A 194 5.62 -16.24 19.61
N GLU A 195 4.59 -16.09 20.43
CA GLU A 195 4.21 -14.82 21.05
C GLU A 195 5.20 -14.47 22.17
N GLU A 196 5.48 -15.42 23.07
CA GLU A 196 6.49 -15.30 24.14
C GLU A 196 7.87 -14.92 23.55
N ALA A 197 8.30 -15.63 22.50
CA ALA A 197 9.57 -15.36 21.83
C ALA A 197 9.62 -14.03 21.05
N ILE A 198 8.51 -13.30 20.89
CA ILE A 198 8.50 -11.92 20.36
C ILE A 198 8.58 -10.89 21.50
N GLU A 199 7.94 -11.17 22.64
CA GLU A 199 7.97 -10.28 23.80
C GLU A 199 9.37 -10.24 24.46
N GLU A 200 10.06 -11.38 24.53
CA GLU A 200 11.42 -11.45 25.09
C GLU A 200 12.51 -10.67 24.32
N PRO A 201 12.62 -10.70 22.98
CA PRO A 201 13.65 -9.93 22.26
C PRO A 201 13.47 -8.41 22.36
N GLU A 202 12.24 -7.90 22.52
CA GLU A 202 12.01 -6.48 22.85
C GLU A 202 12.57 -6.13 24.23
N TYR A 203 12.52 -7.06 25.19
CA TYR A 203 13.11 -6.89 26.52
C TYR A 203 14.65 -6.90 26.46
N LEU A 204 15.26 -7.82 25.71
CA LEU A 204 16.72 -7.96 25.62
C LEU A 204 17.43 -6.76 24.96
N GLU A 205 16.81 -6.07 24.00
CA GLU A 205 17.40 -4.88 23.37
C GLU A 205 17.47 -3.65 24.32
N ILE A 206 16.58 -3.55 25.31
CA ILE A 206 16.57 -2.45 26.28
C ILE A 206 17.72 -2.59 27.29
N TYR A 207 18.07 -3.83 27.68
CA TYR A 207 19.17 -4.08 28.63
C TYR A 207 20.56 -4.10 28.00
N ARG A 208 20.66 -4.20 26.66
CA ARG A 208 21.95 -4.25 25.96
C ARG A 208 22.54 -2.87 25.63
N ASN A 209 21.78 -1.80 25.84
CA ASN A 209 22.19 -0.40 25.60
C ASN A 209 22.39 0.41 26.90
N ARG A 210 22.74 -0.25 28.00
CA ARG A 210 23.25 0.39 29.22
C ARG A 210 24.72 0.07 29.42
#